data_AF-A0A7J4N5P8-F1
#
_entry.id   AF-A0A7J4N5P8-F1
#
_cell.length_a   1.000
_cell.length_b   1.000
_cell.length_c   1.000
_cell.angle_alpha   90.00
_cell.angle_beta   90.00
_cell.angle_gamma   90.00
#
_symmetry.space_group_name_H-M   'P 1'
#
loop_
_entity.id
_entity.type
_entity.pdbx_description
1 polymer ?
#
loop_
_entity_poly.entity_id
_entity_poly.type
_entity_poly.pdbx_seq_one_letter_code
_entity_poly.pdbx_strand_id
1 'polypeptide(L)'
;MKFCYCPDCKDLQPTAWYRRKGCKLCGGKCRIITVPIYYYGVAMYALSAIGAFLVGAEILRYDLGLGDLRLYLMFGSLILAMVFAALETARAAEIAQKKVGKVL
;
A
#
# COMPACT_ATOMS: atom_id res chain seq x y z
N MET A 1 4.79 -6.29 0.57
CA MET A 1 4.50 -5.70 1.90
C MET A 1 5.13 -6.51 3.03
N LYS A 2 5.40 -5.88 4.18
CA LYS A 2 5.94 -6.54 5.37
C LYS A 2 4.92 -6.50 6.50
N PHE A 3 4.80 -7.59 7.24
CA PHE A 3 3.96 -7.71 8.44
C PHE A 3 4.80 -8.08 9.65
N CYS A 4 4.45 -7.53 10.81
CA CYS A 4 4.98 -7.85 12.14
C CYS A 4 4.01 -8.86 12.78
N TYR A 5 4.48 -10.08 13.06
CA TYR A 5 3.72 -11.02 13.88
C TYR A 5 4.38 -11.18 15.25
N CYS A 6 3.62 -10.99 16.32
CA CYS A 6 4.08 -11.25 17.68
C CYS A 6 3.58 -12.64 18.15
N PRO A 7 4.48 -13.59 18.47
CA PRO A 7 4.06 -14.92 18.95
C PRO A 7 3.36 -14.85 20.31
N ASP A 8 3.77 -13.94 21.20
CA ASP A 8 3.22 -13.83 22.55
C ASP A 8 1.80 -13.24 22.57
N CYS A 9 1.60 -12.11 21.89
CA CYS A 9 0.29 -11.45 21.82
C CYS A 9 -0.62 -12.00 20.70
N LYS A 10 -0.10 -12.89 19.84
CA LYS A 10 -0.75 -13.37 18.60
C LYS A 10 -1.24 -12.23 17.68
N ASP A 11 -0.65 -11.06 17.80
CA ASP A 11 -1.01 -9.86 17.04
C ASP A 11 -0.27 -9.83 15.69
N LEU A 12 -1.00 -9.50 14.62
CA LEU A 12 -0.49 -9.41 13.26
C LEU A 12 -0.80 -8.04 12.68
N GLN A 13 0.24 -7.25 12.40
CA GLN A 13 0.06 -5.89 11.90
C GLN A 13 0.96 -5.59 10.70
N PRO A 14 0.50 -4.78 9.74
CA PRO A 14 1.38 -4.27 8.70
C PRO A 14 2.50 -3.43 9.33
N THR A 15 3.71 -3.58 8.83
CA THR A 15 4.87 -2.82 9.30
C THR A 15 5.53 -2.06 8.17
N ALA A 16 5.76 -0.77 8.42
CA ALA A 16 6.50 0.08 7.51
C ALA A 16 8.00 -0.17 7.63
N TRP A 17 8.73 0.14 6.56
CA TRP A 17 10.19 -0.05 6.49
C TRP A 17 10.96 0.74 7.56
N TYR A 18 10.44 1.89 7.99
CA TYR A 18 11.04 2.76 9.02
C TYR A 18 10.70 2.33 10.46
N ARG A 19 9.83 1.34 10.65
CA ARG A 19 9.32 0.98 11.97
C ARG A 19 10.21 -0.06 12.67
N ARG A 20 10.56 0.17 13.94
CA ARG A 20 11.30 -0.80 14.77
C ARG A 20 10.57 -2.14 14.83
N LYS A 21 11.31 -3.25 14.76
CA LYS A 21 10.83 -4.65 14.73
C LYS A 21 10.26 -5.14 16.08
N GLY A 22 9.57 -4.28 16.82
CA GLY A 22 8.95 -4.57 18.10
C GLY A 22 7.43 -4.66 17.99
N CYS A 23 6.81 -5.54 18.79
CA CYS A 23 5.36 -5.56 18.94
C CYS A 23 4.86 -4.26 19.57
N LYS A 24 3.75 -3.70 19.07
CA LYS A 24 3.15 -2.48 19.66
C LYS A 24 2.64 -2.70 21.09
N LEU A 25 2.18 -3.92 21.38
CA LEU A 25 1.50 -4.25 22.62
C LEU A 25 2.49 -4.60 23.72
N CYS A 26 3.36 -5.57 23.48
CA CYS A 26 4.29 -6.07 24.50
C CYS A 26 5.73 -5.59 24.36
N GLY A 27 6.08 -4.87 23.28
CA GLY A 27 7.47 -4.48 23.00
C GLY A 27 8.40 -5.64 22.62
N GLY A 28 7.90 -6.88 22.58
CA GLY A 28 8.64 -8.09 22.26
C GLY A 28 9.11 -8.16 20.80
N LYS A 29 9.93 -9.17 20.48
CA LYS A 29 10.48 -9.37 19.12
C LYS A 29 9.38 -9.86 18.17
N CYS A 30 9.12 -9.09 17.11
CA CYS A 30 8.25 -9.56 16.03
C CYS A 30 9.00 -10.47 15.04
N ARG A 31 8.29 -11.47 14.52
CA ARG A 31 8.64 -12.17 13.28
C ARG A 31 8.16 -11.35 12.08
N ILE A 32 9.05 -11.08 11.15
CA ILE A 32 8.71 -10.31 9.95
C ILE A 32 8.29 -11.26 8.83
N ILE A 33 7.04 -11.12 8.39
CA ILE A 33 6.49 -11.89 7.26
C ILE A 33 6.48 -10.99 6.04
N THR A 34 7.15 -11.42 4.98
CA THR A 34 7.14 -10.70 3.70
C THR A 34 6.10 -11.33 2.78
N VAL A 35 5.21 -10.50 2.27
CA VAL A 35 4.20 -10.83 1.27
C VAL A 35 4.56 -10.12 -0.03
N PRO A 36 4.69 -10.83 -1.17
CA PRO A 36 4.99 -10.20 -2.45
C PRO A 36 3.85 -9.27 -2.87
N ILE A 37 4.20 -8.20 -3.60
CA ILE A 37 3.21 -7.28 -4.18
C ILE A 37 2.59 -7.95 -5.41
N TYR A 38 1.29 -7.82 -5.58
CA TYR A 38 0.54 -8.36 -6.72
C TYR A 38 0.14 -7.28 -7.73
N TYR A 39 -0.60 -7.67 -8.76
CA TYR A 39 -1.01 -6.76 -9.84
C TYR A 39 -1.77 -5.52 -9.36
N TYR A 40 -2.55 -5.62 -8.27
CA TYR A 40 -3.26 -4.48 -7.71
C TYR A 40 -2.30 -3.43 -7.13
N GLY A 41 -1.26 -3.87 -6.41
CA GLY A 41 -0.21 -2.95 -5.96
C GLY A 41 0.55 -2.29 -7.11
N VAL A 42 0.80 -3.00 -8.21
CA VAL A 42 1.42 -2.41 -9.42
C VAL A 42 0.50 -1.36 -10.04
N ALA A 43 -0.79 -1.67 -10.20
CA ALA A 43 -1.78 -0.73 -10.73
C ALA A 43 -1.92 0.53 -9.86
N MET A 44 -1.92 0.37 -8.53
CA MET A 44 -1.89 1.48 -7.59
C MET A 44 -0.69 2.40 -7.83
N TYR A 45 0.53 1.86 -7.95
CA TYR A 45 1.73 2.66 -8.20
C TYR A 45 1.68 3.37 -9.55
N ALA A 46 1.22 2.68 -10.61
CA ALA A 46 1.08 3.26 -11.93
C ALA A 46 0.11 4.45 -11.93
N LEU A 47 -1.08 4.27 -11.33
CA LEU A 47 -2.09 5.31 -11.23
C LEU A 47 -1.65 6.48 -10.34
N SER A 48 -0.93 6.19 -9.25
CA SER A 48 -0.36 7.23 -8.40
C SER A 48 0.69 8.05 -9.15
N ALA A 49 1.53 7.41 -9.97
CA ALA A 49 2.52 8.10 -10.81
C ALA A 49 1.86 8.97 -11.88
N ILE A 50 0.79 8.48 -12.52
CA ILE A 50 -0.01 9.26 -13.48
C ILE A 50 -0.62 10.49 -12.79
N GLY A 51 -1.24 10.30 -11.62
CA GLY A 51 -1.81 11.39 -10.83
C GLY A 51 -0.74 12.44 -10.45
N ALA A 52 0.41 11.99 -9.95
CA ALA A 52 1.52 12.88 -9.58
C ALA A 52 2.09 13.64 -10.79
N PHE A 53 2.19 12.99 -11.96
CA PHE A 53 2.61 13.64 -13.19
C PHE A 53 1.63 14.74 -13.62
N LEU A 54 0.32 14.45 -13.60
CA LEU A 54 -0.72 15.43 -13.94
C LEU A 54 -0.72 16.63 -12.98
N VAL A 55 -0.54 16.39 -11.67
CA VAL A 55 -0.38 17.46 -10.67
C VAL A 55 0.89 18.28 -10.94
N GLY A 56 2.02 17.62 -11.24
CA GLY A 56 3.27 18.31 -11.53
C GLY A 56 3.17 19.18 -12.79
N ALA A 57 2.50 18.68 -13.83
CA ALA A 57 2.25 19.45 -15.04
C ALA A 57 1.35 20.66 -14.80
N GLU A 58 0.34 20.54 -13.94
CA GLU A 58 -0.50 21.67 -13.49
C GLU A 58 0.34 22.75 -12.80
N ILE A 59 1.19 22.36 -11.84
CA ILE A 59 2.04 23.29 -11.08
C ILE A 59 3.00 24.05 -12.02
N LEU A 60 3.54 23.37 -13.02
CA LEU A 60 4.44 23.96 -14.01
C LEU A 60 3.71 24.72 -15.13
N ARG A 61 2.38 24.83 -15.05
CA ARG A 61 1.51 25.44 -16.09
C ARG A 61 1.76 24.87 -17.48
N TYR A 62 2.12 23.58 -17.55
CA TYR A 62 2.23 22.88 -18.82
C TYR A 62 0.83 22.67 -19.38
N ASP A 63 0.57 23.22 -20.57
CA ASP A 63 -0.66 22.95 -21.27
C ASP A 63 -0.53 21.62 -22.02
N LEU A 64 -1.28 20.61 -21.57
CA LEU A 64 -1.37 19.32 -22.26
C LEU A 64 -2.48 19.30 -23.31
N GLY A 65 -3.28 20.36 -23.45
CA GLY A 65 -4.44 20.38 -24.34
C GLY A 65 -5.60 19.47 -23.89
N LEU A 66 -5.61 19.04 -22.63
CA LEU A 66 -6.64 18.15 -22.07
C LEU A 66 -7.89 18.89 -21.56
N GLY A 67 -7.85 20.22 -21.41
CA GLY A 67 -8.98 20.99 -20.86
C GLY A 67 -9.47 20.46 -19.51
N ASP A 68 -10.79 20.39 -19.32
CA ASP A 68 -11.43 19.88 -18.11
C ASP A 68 -11.20 18.37 -17.87
N LEU A 69 -10.86 17.62 -18.93
CA LEU A 69 -10.58 16.18 -18.83
C LEU A 69 -9.38 15.89 -17.90
N ARG A 70 -8.45 16.85 -17.79
CA ARG A 70 -7.27 16.75 -16.92
C ARG A 70 -7.65 16.57 -15.46
N LEU A 71 -8.64 17.34 -14.98
CA LEU A 71 -9.12 17.26 -13.60
C LEU A 71 -9.72 15.89 -13.30
N TYR A 72 -10.55 15.36 -14.20
CA TYR A 72 -11.14 14.03 -14.05
C TYR A 72 -10.08 12.92 -14.04
N LEU A 73 -9.05 13.02 -14.89
CA LEU A 73 -7.95 12.06 -14.90
C LEU A 73 -7.10 12.16 -13.62
N MET A 74 -6.85 13.36 -13.13
CA MET A 74 -6.04 13.59 -11.94
C MET A 74 -6.74 13.04 -10.69
N PHE A 75 -8.00 13.41 -10.45
CA PHE A 75 -8.76 12.91 -9.31
C PHE A 75 -9.18 11.44 -9.49
N GLY A 76 -9.56 11.05 -10.70
CA GLY A 76 -9.95 9.67 -11.02
C GLY A 76 -8.80 8.68 -10.81
N SER A 77 -7.59 9.02 -11.25
CA SER A 77 -6.41 8.17 -11.02
C SER A 77 -6.08 8.02 -9.54
N LEU A 78 -6.21 9.08 -8.74
CA LEU A 78 -6.02 9.02 -7.28
C LEU A 78 -7.07 8.12 -6.61
N ILE A 79 -8.35 8.27 -6.96
CA ILE A 79 -9.43 7.44 -6.41
C ILE A 79 -9.20 5.96 -6.78
N LEU A 80 -8.91 5.67 -8.05
CA LEU A 80 -8.60 4.32 -8.50
C LEU A 80 -7.37 3.76 -7.78
N ALA A 81 -6.32 4.56 -7.58
CA ALA A 81 -5.15 4.14 -6.81
C ALA A 81 -5.53 3.76 -5.37
N MET A 82 -6.37 4.55 -4.69
CA MET A 82 -6.84 4.22 -3.34
C MET A 82 -7.63 2.90 -3.30
N VAL A 83 -8.48 2.65 -4.29
CA VAL A 83 -9.23 1.39 -4.40
C VAL A 83 -8.28 0.21 -4.56
N PHE A 84 -7.32 0.30 -5.47
CA PHE A 84 -6.33 -0.76 -5.67
C PHE A 84 -5.42 -0.97 -4.45
N ALA A 85 -5.07 0.11 -3.75
CA ALA A 85 -4.34 0.04 -2.49
C ALA A 85 -5.13 -0.78 -1.45
N ALA A 86 -6.42 -0.49 -1.29
CA ALA A 86 -7.29 -1.20 -0.34
C ALA A 86 -7.38 -2.70 -0.67
N LEU A 87 -7.60 -3.04 -1.95
CA LEU A 87 -7.66 -4.44 -2.42
C LEU A 87 -6.34 -5.18 -2.17
N GLU A 88 -5.21 -4.56 -2.50
CA GLU A 88 -3.89 -5.14 -2.25
C GLU A 88 -3.65 -5.36 -0.75
N THR A 89 -4.02 -4.39 0.10
CA THR A 89 -3.85 -4.52 1.56
C THR A 89 -4.72 -5.62 2.18
N ALA A 90 -5.98 -5.74 1.75
CA ALA A 90 -6.90 -6.77 2.24
C ALA A 90 -6.37 -8.16 1.89
N ARG A 91 -5.97 -8.36 0.64
CA ARG A 91 -5.36 -9.61 0.18
C ARG A 91 -4.04 -9.91 0.90
N ALA A 92 -3.18 -8.91 1.07
CA ALA A 92 -1.92 -9.08 1.76
C ALA A 92 -2.12 -9.51 3.23
N ALA A 93 -3.14 -8.97 3.90
CA ALA A 93 -3.52 -9.36 5.26
C ALA A 93 -3.99 -10.83 5.32
N GLU A 94 -4.86 -11.27 4.39
CA GLU A 94 -5.28 -12.67 4.32
C GLU A 94 -4.11 -13.64 4.10
N ILE A 95 -3.19 -13.30 3.19
CA ILE A 95 -2.00 -14.12 2.94
C ILE A 95 -1.09 -14.16 4.17
N ALA A 96 -0.93 -13.02 4.85
CA ALA A 96 -0.14 -12.95 6.08
C ALA A 96 -0.76 -13.82 7.19
N GLN A 97 -2.08 -13.76 7.39
CA GLN A 97 -2.79 -14.62 8.34
C GLN A 97 -2.64 -16.10 8.02
N LYS A 98 -2.81 -16.49 6.75
CA LYS A 98 -2.60 -17.88 6.30
C LYS A 98 -1.16 -18.36 6.53
N LYS A 99 -0.17 -17.49 6.35
CA LYS A 99 1.24 -17.81 6.64
C LYS A 99 1.50 -17.96 8.13
N VAL A 100 0.90 -17.12 8.98
CA VAL A 100 1.01 -17.27 10.45
C VAL A 100 0.40 -18.60 10.91
N GLY A 101 -0.81 -18.94 10.45
CA GLY A 101 -1.50 -20.17 10.84
C GLY A 101 -0.84 -21.46 10.35
N LYS A 102 0.04 -21.40 9.34
CA LYS A 102 0.89 -22.53 8.92
C LYS A 102 2.20 -22.65 9.71
N VAL A 103 2.55 -21.63 10.51
CA VAL A 103 3.81 -21.55 11.29
C VAL A 103 3.57 -21.85 12.77
N LEU A 104 2.30 -21.86 13.22
CA LEU A 104 1.83 -22.43 14.48
C LEU A 104 1.53 -23.93 14.29
#